data_AF-A0A4Q9N6K4-F1
#
_entry.id   AF-A0A4Q9N6K4-F1
#
_cell.length_a   1.000
_cell.length_b   1.000
_cell.length_c   1.000
_cell.angle_alpha   90.00
_cell.angle_beta   90.00
_cell.angle_gamma   90.00
#
_symmetry.space_group_name_H-M   'P 1'
#
loop_
_entity.id
_entity.type
_entity.pdbx_description
1 polymer ?
#
loop_
_entity_poly.entity_id
_entity_poly.type
_entity_poly.pdbx_seq_one_letter_code
_entity_poly.pdbx_strand_id
1 'polypeptide(L)'
;MSEDNVGTPLANSVGLVTQSPLAFALVLVGLYWAQKIIRGADSSRPPRTPYWIPWVGNAVEMGKDPDGFFSNMTKTLGPIFRVTTLGQERVFVTSPSNFDFLAVRVEIGRQAFSIDDRVGTTPYMFDNYMPALHHILLPANIKSMTSTYLQSAHDTLVGAISSLDGASGPLKTIIIPPAYRAAAHAGFGPDFPAEKTWKGFTTFDESFHMINAGLPRFLFRKQFKAWEGVTDIIQAYLEEKKDEVHELSPFLQAALDGRQAGWACRFAVPQPSNRILTVAGLLDGT
;
A
#
# COMPACT_ATOMS: atom_id res chain seq x y z
N MET A 1 87.05 -14.56 -4.13
CA MET A 1 86.15 -15.56 -4.72
C MET A 1 85.21 -15.95 -3.60
N SER A 2 83.98 -15.44 -3.59
CA SER A 2 82.87 -15.82 -4.48
C SER A 2 82.03 -16.91 -3.80
N GLU A 3 80.71 -16.83 -3.69
CA GLU A 3 79.75 -15.82 -4.17
C GLU A 3 78.53 -15.76 -3.23
N ASP A 4 77.67 -14.76 -3.39
CA ASP A 4 76.46 -14.58 -2.58
C ASP A 4 75.44 -15.73 -2.75
N ASN A 5 74.56 -15.91 -1.76
CA ASN A 5 73.17 -16.18 -2.13
C ASN A 5 72.12 -15.58 -1.19
N VAL A 6 71.27 -14.80 -1.84
CA VAL A 6 70.14 -14.02 -1.33
C VAL A 6 69.13 -14.88 -0.56
N GLY A 7 68.58 -14.37 0.53
CA GLY A 7 67.58 -15.06 1.34
C GLY A 7 66.14 -14.96 0.81
N THR A 8 65.24 -15.75 1.39
CA THR A 8 63.80 -15.78 1.07
C THR A 8 62.95 -15.31 2.27
N PRO A 9 62.21 -14.19 2.17
CA PRO A 9 61.24 -13.82 3.19
C PRO A 9 59.98 -14.69 3.06
N LEU A 10 59.51 -15.26 4.17
CA LEU A 10 58.22 -15.95 4.21
C LEU A 10 57.08 -14.94 4.01
N ALA A 11 56.49 -14.94 2.83
CA ALA A 11 55.39 -14.05 2.47
C ALA A 11 54.11 -14.44 3.24
N ASN A 12 53.73 -13.64 4.24
CA ASN A 12 52.54 -13.86 5.06
C ASN A 12 51.26 -13.82 4.19
N SER A 13 50.66 -14.98 3.94
CA SER A 13 49.55 -15.22 3.00
C SER A 13 48.17 -14.69 3.45
N VAL A 14 48.14 -13.79 4.45
CA VAL A 14 46.91 -13.27 5.07
C VAL A 14 46.24 -12.16 4.24
N GLY A 15 46.96 -11.55 3.29
CA GLY A 15 46.54 -10.31 2.61
C GLY A 15 45.55 -10.42 1.44
N LEU A 16 45.13 -11.63 1.01
CA LEU A 16 44.49 -11.78 -0.32
C LEU A 16 42.95 -11.59 -0.33
N VAL A 17 42.27 -11.68 0.82
CA VAL A 17 40.79 -11.66 0.89
C VAL A 17 40.22 -10.23 0.80
N THR A 18 41.01 -9.21 1.13
CA THR A 18 40.54 -7.82 1.30
C THR A 18 40.59 -6.95 0.04
N GLN A 19 41.25 -7.39 -1.04
CA GLN A 19 41.44 -6.57 -2.25
C GLN A 19 40.42 -6.82 -3.37
N SER A 20 39.66 -7.92 -3.33
CA SER A 20 38.60 -8.20 -4.31
C SER A 20 37.21 -7.91 -3.71
N PRO A 21 36.48 -6.88 -4.18
CA PRO A 21 35.12 -6.62 -3.70
C PRO A 21 34.15 -7.77 -4.03
N LEU A 22 34.46 -8.56 -5.07
CA LEU A 22 33.70 -9.77 -5.42
C LEU A 22 33.95 -10.89 -4.40
N ALA A 23 35.21 -11.12 -3.98
CA ALA A 23 35.52 -12.09 -2.93
C ALA A 23 34.87 -11.70 -1.58
N PHE A 24 34.93 -10.41 -1.22
CA PHE A 24 34.27 -9.88 -0.02
C PHE A 24 32.74 -10.08 -0.08
N ALA A 25 32.11 -9.81 -1.22
CA ALA A 25 30.68 -10.06 -1.43
C ALA A 25 30.32 -11.56 -1.29
N LEU A 26 31.13 -12.46 -1.85
CA LEU A 26 30.92 -13.91 -1.69
C LEU A 26 31.07 -14.37 -0.23
N VAL A 27 32.04 -13.83 0.52
CA VAL A 27 32.20 -14.10 1.95
C VAL A 27 31.00 -13.61 2.76
N LEU A 28 30.47 -12.41 2.47
CA LEU A 28 29.25 -11.91 3.11
C LEU A 28 28.02 -12.77 2.79
N VAL A 29 27.87 -13.24 1.54
CA VAL A 29 26.79 -14.16 1.15
C VAL A 29 26.93 -15.50 1.88
N GLY A 30 28.16 -16.05 1.97
CA GLY A 30 28.43 -17.27 2.71
C GLY A 30 28.11 -17.15 4.21
N LEU A 31 28.55 -16.06 4.85
CA LEU A 31 28.25 -15.75 6.25
C LEU A 31 26.74 -15.58 6.49
N TYR A 32 26.02 -14.92 5.58
CA TYR A 32 24.56 -14.77 5.67
C TYR A 32 23.85 -16.14 5.61
N TRP A 33 24.23 -17.01 4.68
CA TRP A 33 23.64 -18.36 4.58
C TRP A 33 24.01 -19.23 5.79
N ALA A 34 25.26 -19.18 6.27
CA ALA A 34 25.66 -19.86 7.49
C ALA A 34 24.85 -19.39 8.71
N GLN A 35 24.71 -18.07 8.90
CA GLN A 35 23.89 -17.50 9.99
C GLN A 35 22.41 -17.91 9.86
N LYS A 36 21.88 -17.99 8.64
CA LYS A 36 20.49 -18.43 8.35
C LYS A 36 20.26 -19.93 8.60
N ILE A 37 21.30 -20.76 8.54
CA ILE A 37 21.24 -22.18 8.87
C ILE A 37 21.44 -22.40 10.39
N ILE A 38 22.37 -21.67 11.01
CA ILE A 38 22.66 -21.73 12.46
C ILE A 38 21.49 -21.18 13.28
N ARG A 39 20.78 -20.16 12.79
CA ARG A 39 19.47 -19.74 13.32
C ARG A 39 18.40 -20.75 12.89
N GLY A 40 18.34 -21.85 13.64
CA GLY A 40 17.35 -22.93 13.45
C GLY A 40 15.90 -22.45 13.48
N ALA A 41 14.98 -23.33 13.06
CA ALA A 41 13.57 -23.01 12.93
C ALA A 41 12.92 -22.67 14.29
N ASP A 42 12.62 -21.39 14.49
CA ASP A 42 11.87 -20.90 15.65
C ASP A 42 10.42 -21.43 15.62
N SER A 43 10.15 -22.43 16.45
CA SER A 43 8.86 -23.13 16.54
C SER A 43 7.74 -22.29 17.13
N SER A 44 8.02 -21.10 17.68
CA SER A 44 7.00 -20.16 18.14
C SER A 44 6.30 -19.41 17.00
N ARG A 45 6.82 -19.50 15.77
CA ARG A 45 6.34 -18.74 14.61
C ARG A 45 5.71 -19.64 13.55
N PRO A 46 4.71 -19.15 12.78
CA PRO A 46 4.15 -19.90 11.66
C PRO A 46 5.22 -20.34 10.64
N PRO A 47 5.01 -21.45 9.92
CA PRO A 47 5.91 -21.89 8.84
C PRO A 47 6.11 -20.77 7.82
N ARG A 48 7.33 -20.66 7.26
CA ARG A 48 7.66 -19.62 6.28
C ARG A 48 7.83 -20.24 4.90
N THR A 49 7.30 -19.57 3.87
CA THR A 49 7.45 -20.03 2.49
C THR A 49 8.93 -20.09 2.08
N PRO A 50 9.34 -21.09 1.29
CA PRO A 50 10.69 -21.15 0.75
C PRO A 50 10.91 -20.01 -0.24
N TYR A 51 12.11 -19.42 -0.24
CA TYR A 51 12.51 -18.42 -1.23
C TYR A 51 14.02 -18.47 -1.46
N TRP A 52 14.43 -18.20 -2.70
CA TRP A 52 15.83 -18.27 -3.13
C TRP A 52 16.58 -16.94 -2.94
N ILE A 53 16.01 -15.80 -3.39
CA ILE A 53 16.58 -14.46 -3.17
C ILE A 53 16.05 -13.84 -1.87
N PRO A 54 16.89 -13.46 -0.89
CA PRO A 54 16.43 -12.86 0.36
C PRO A 54 15.71 -11.51 0.24
N TRP A 55 16.18 -10.62 -0.63
CA TRP A 55 15.63 -9.26 -0.79
C TRP A 55 14.42 -9.18 -1.75
N VAL A 56 14.10 -10.25 -2.47
CA VAL A 56 12.89 -10.35 -3.31
C VAL A 56 11.85 -11.24 -2.65
N GLY A 57 12.28 -12.32 -1.98
CA GLY A 57 11.40 -13.34 -1.45
C GLY A 57 10.56 -13.98 -2.56
N ASN A 58 9.25 -14.06 -2.33
CA ASN A 58 8.26 -14.71 -3.18
C ASN A 58 7.59 -13.72 -4.15
N ALA A 59 8.01 -12.45 -4.18
CA ALA A 59 7.29 -11.37 -4.84
C ALA A 59 7.09 -11.58 -6.36
N VAL A 60 7.98 -12.34 -7.01
CA VAL A 60 7.87 -12.70 -8.44
C VAL A 60 6.85 -13.82 -8.70
N GLU A 61 6.66 -14.72 -7.76
CA GLU A 61 5.70 -15.83 -7.88
C GLU A 61 4.29 -15.33 -7.54
N MET A 62 4.15 -14.68 -6.37
CA MET A 62 2.92 -14.00 -5.94
C MET A 62 2.47 -12.90 -6.92
N GLY A 63 3.40 -12.26 -7.63
CA GLY A 63 3.11 -11.24 -8.65
C GLY A 63 2.75 -11.80 -10.04
N LYS A 64 2.93 -13.10 -10.28
CA LYS A 64 2.52 -13.78 -11.53
C LYS A 64 1.16 -14.47 -11.40
N ASP A 65 0.96 -15.15 -10.27
CA ASP A 65 -0.26 -15.89 -9.96
C ASP A 65 -0.47 -15.85 -8.44
N PRO A 66 -1.12 -14.81 -7.89
CA PRO A 66 -1.34 -14.69 -6.46
C PRO A 66 -2.24 -15.79 -5.92
N ASP A 67 -3.31 -16.14 -6.64
CA ASP A 67 -4.31 -17.11 -6.19
C ASP A 67 -3.74 -18.53 -6.18
N GLY A 68 -3.02 -18.92 -7.24
CA GLY A 68 -2.29 -20.19 -7.30
C GLY A 68 -1.18 -20.25 -6.25
N PHE A 69 -0.44 -19.15 -6.03
CA PHE A 69 0.57 -19.06 -4.97
C PHE A 69 -0.04 -19.31 -3.58
N PHE A 70 -1.07 -18.55 -3.18
CA PHE A 70 -1.70 -18.71 -1.87
C PHE A 70 -2.42 -20.06 -1.72
N SER A 71 -3.03 -20.60 -2.79
CA SER A 71 -3.62 -21.94 -2.81
C SER A 71 -2.56 -23.02 -2.56
N ASN A 72 -1.40 -22.93 -3.22
CA ASN A 72 -0.31 -23.89 -3.08
C ASN A 72 0.38 -23.80 -1.70
N MET A 73 0.64 -22.58 -1.22
CA MET A 73 1.21 -22.37 0.12
C MET A 73 0.26 -22.83 1.24
N THR A 74 -1.05 -22.63 1.08
CA THR A 74 -2.06 -23.17 2.03
C THR A 74 -2.04 -24.71 2.08
N LYS A 75 -1.91 -25.37 0.92
CA LYS A 75 -1.84 -26.84 0.84
C LYS A 75 -0.56 -27.43 1.41
N THR A 76 0.55 -26.69 1.36
CA THR A 76 1.88 -27.19 1.75
C THR A 76 2.33 -26.78 3.15
N LEU A 77 1.85 -25.65 3.66
CA LEU A 77 2.23 -25.08 4.96
C LEU A 77 1.06 -24.96 5.95
N GLY A 78 -0.17 -25.28 5.52
CA GLY A 78 -1.39 -25.11 6.31
C GLY A 78 -1.98 -23.69 6.19
N PRO A 79 -3.04 -23.38 6.96
CA PRO A 79 -3.83 -22.15 6.80
C PRO A 79 -3.18 -20.88 7.36
N ILE A 80 -2.02 -20.97 8.02
CA ILE A 80 -1.29 -19.82 8.58
C ILE A 80 0.20 -19.97 8.26
N PHE A 81 0.73 -19.05 7.45
CA PHE A 81 2.13 -19.07 7.01
C PHE A 81 2.70 -17.67 6.83
N ARG A 82 4.03 -17.55 6.86
CA ARG A 82 4.77 -16.31 6.62
C ARG A 82 5.29 -16.28 5.20
N VAL A 83 5.01 -15.20 4.47
CA VAL A 83 5.56 -14.93 3.15
C VAL A 83 6.54 -13.78 3.27
N THR A 84 7.76 -13.96 2.77
CA THR A 84 8.68 -12.84 2.55
C THR A 84 8.43 -12.27 1.16
N THR A 85 8.18 -10.96 1.05
CA THR A 85 8.09 -10.20 -0.21
C THR A 85 8.90 -8.92 -0.10
N LEU A 86 9.85 -8.72 -1.03
CA LEU A 86 10.69 -7.51 -1.11
C LEU A 86 11.38 -7.13 0.21
N GLY A 87 11.85 -8.13 0.96
CA GLY A 87 12.49 -7.98 2.27
C GLY A 87 11.53 -7.76 3.45
N GLN A 88 10.22 -7.60 3.23
CA GLN A 88 9.20 -7.59 4.28
C GLN A 88 8.70 -9.02 4.54
N GLU A 89 8.44 -9.39 5.80
CA GLU A 89 7.83 -10.67 6.17
C GLU A 89 6.39 -10.41 6.66
N ARG A 90 5.38 -10.92 5.94
CA ARG A 90 3.96 -10.80 6.30
C ARG A 90 3.40 -12.17 6.69
N VAL A 91 2.58 -12.23 7.74
CA VAL A 91 1.78 -13.43 8.06
C VAL A 91 0.51 -13.40 7.21
N PHE A 92 0.21 -14.52 6.55
CA PHE A 92 -1.05 -14.74 5.84
C PHE A 92 -1.87 -15.79 6.58
N VAL A 93 -3.17 -15.56 6.65
CA VAL A 93 -4.18 -16.48 7.21
C VAL A 93 -5.19 -16.73 6.10
N THR A 94 -5.35 -17.99 5.69
CA THR A 94 -6.23 -18.39 4.58
C THR A 94 -7.42 -19.24 5.02
N SER A 95 -7.54 -19.52 6.32
CA SER A 95 -8.77 -20.06 6.92
C SER A 95 -9.89 -19.02 6.99
N PRO A 96 -11.16 -19.41 6.84
CA PRO A 96 -12.30 -18.55 7.16
C PRO A 96 -12.41 -18.37 8.69
N SER A 97 -11.74 -17.34 9.19
CA SER A 97 -11.72 -16.92 10.60
C SER A 97 -12.19 -15.47 10.74
N ASN A 98 -12.48 -15.02 11.96
CA ASN A 98 -12.81 -13.62 12.23
C ASN A 98 -11.56 -12.74 12.01
N PHE A 99 -11.42 -12.19 10.80
CA PHE A 99 -10.36 -11.26 10.46
C PHE A 99 -10.58 -9.90 11.14
N ASP A 100 -9.58 -9.44 11.89
CA ASP A 100 -9.53 -8.04 12.27
C ASP A 100 -9.07 -7.19 11.06
N PHE A 101 -10.05 -6.59 10.38
CA PHE A 101 -9.80 -5.68 9.28
C PHE A 101 -9.25 -4.33 9.73
N LEU A 102 -9.20 -4.01 11.03
CA LEU A 102 -8.68 -2.72 11.52
C LEU A 102 -7.20 -2.55 11.19
N ALA A 103 -6.36 -3.54 11.53
CA ALA A 103 -4.93 -3.49 11.23
C ALA A 103 -4.66 -3.33 9.72
N VAL A 104 -5.44 -4.03 8.88
CA VAL A 104 -5.39 -3.93 7.42
C VAL A 104 -5.82 -2.53 6.94
N ARG A 105 -6.88 -1.97 7.53
CA ARG A 105 -7.41 -0.63 7.21
C ARG A 105 -6.40 0.47 7.52
N VAL A 106 -5.78 0.43 8.70
CA VAL A 106 -4.75 1.40 9.11
C VAL A 106 -3.55 1.30 8.18
N GLU A 107 -3.05 0.10 7.92
CA GLU A 107 -1.87 -0.10 7.06
C GLU A 107 -2.11 0.32 5.59
N ILE A 108 -3.29 0.05 5.02
CA ILE A 108 -3.67 0.55 3.69
C ILE A 108 -3.81 2.08 3.70
N GLY A 109 -4.43 2.64 4.75
CA GLY A 109 -4.53 4.09 4.94
C GLY A 109 -3.16 4.77 4.93
N ARG A 110 -2.21 4.20 5.68
CA ARG A 110 -0.83 4.68 5.82
C ARG A 110 0.02 4.48 4.56
N GLN A 111 0.00 3.29 3.96
CA GLN A 111 0.82 2.96 2.78
C GLN A 111 0.31 3.63 1.49
N ALA A 112 -0.99 3.50 1.21
CA ALA A 112 -1.56 3.90 -0.08
C ALA A 112 -2.14 5.32 -0.05
N PHE A 113 -2.98 5.63 0.93
CA PHE A 113 -3.64 6.93 1.01
C PHE A 113 -2.85 8.00 1.77
N SER A 114 -1.72 7.60 2.40
CA SER A 114 -0.85 8.46 3.23
C SER A 114 -1.57 9.15 4.40
N ILE A 115 -2.60 8.51 4.94
CA ILE A 115 -3.25 8.90 6.20
C ILE A 115 -2.23 8.73 7.32
N ASP A 116 -2.09 9.73 8.19
CA ASP A 116 -1.20 9.62 9.35
C ASP A 116 -1.80 8.69 10.40
N ASP A 117 -0.98 7.85 11.02
CA ASP A 117 -1.42 6.86 12.00
C ASP A 117 -2.16 7.49 13.18
N ARG A 118 -1.82 8.73 13.57
CA ARG A 118 -2.51 9.48 14.62
C ARG A 118 -3.97 9.77 14.28
N VAL A 119 -4.30 9.96 13.01
CA VAL A 119 -5.68 10.07 12.52
C VAL A 119 -6.29 8.68 12.41
N GLY A 120 -5.55 7.75 11.79
CA GLY A 120 -5.96 6.37 11.53
C GLY A 120 -6.36 5.56 12.76
N THR A 121 -5.82 5.90 13.94
CA THR A 121 -6.08 5.20 15.22
C THR A 121 -6.71 6.08 16.32
N THR A 122 -7.25 7.26 15.99
CA THR A 122 -8.03 8.05 16.96
C THR A 122 -9.26 7.27 17.46
N PRO A 123 -9.69 7.40 18.73
CA PRO A 123 -10.99 6.90 19.18
C PRO A 123 -12.14 7.40 18.30
N TYR A 124 -12.12 8.69 17.92
CA TYR A 124 -13.08 9.29 16.99
C TYR A 124 -13.20 8.56 15.64
N MET A 125 -12.13 7.95 15.12
CA MET A 125 -12.20 7.11 13.90
C MET A 125 -13.17 5.93 14.08
N PHE A 126 -13.24 5.36 15.27
CA PHE A 126 -13.99 4.12 15.58
C PHE A 126 -15.32 4.38 16.29
N ASP A 127 -15.38 5.39 17.15
CA ASP A 127 -16.54 5.73 17.96
C ASP A 127 -17.53 6.65 17.20
N ASN A 128 -17.02 7.43 16.24
CA ASN A 128 -17.82 8.41 15.48
C ASN A 128 -17.79 8.15 13.97
N TYR A 129 -16.63 8.23 13.33
CA TYR A 129 -16.55 8.29 11.86
C TYR A 129 -16.88 6.96 11.17
N MET A 130 -16.39 5.81 11.65
CA MET A 130 -16.78 4.49 11.11
C MET A 130 -18.28 4.18 11.31
N PRO A 131 -18.87 4.39 12.50
CA PRO A 131 -20.31 4.31 12.69
C PRO A 131 -21.11 5.24 11.76
N ALA A 132 -20.64 6.48 11.55
CA ALA A 132 -21.28 7.41 10.62
C ALA A 132 -21.26 6.89 9.18
N LEU A 133 -20.09 6.46 8.65
CA LEU A 133 -20.01 5.90 7.30
C LEU A 133 -20.85 4.63 7.14
N HIS A 134 -20.88 3.76 8.16
CA HIS A 134 -21.74 2.58 8.17
C HIS A 134 -23.23 2.97 8.13
N HIS A 135 -23.63 3.96 8.95
CA HIS A 135 -25.01 4.45 9.00
C HIS A 135 -25.46 5.06 7.67
N ILE A 136 -24.61 5.87 7.01
CA ILE A 136 -24.90 6.46 5.69
C ILE A 136 -25.15 5.38 4.63
N LEU A 137 -24.40 4.27 4.69
CA LEU A 137 -24.52 3.13 3.77
C LEU A 137 -25.65 2.15 4.09
N LEU A 138 -26.43 2.36 5.16
CA LEU A 138 -27.57 1.49 5.46
C LEU A 138 -28.66 1.60 4.37
N PRO A 139 -29.39 0.50 4.04
CA PRO A 139 -30.44 0.51 3.02
C PRO A 139 -31.54 1.57 3.22
N ALA A 140 -31.79 1.99 4.47
CA ALA A 140 -32.76 3.05 4.79
C ALA A 140 -32.27 4.45 4.35
N ASN A 141 -30.96 4.68 4.36
CA ASN A 141 -30.34 6.00 4.20
C ASN A 141 -29.74 6.21 2.80
N ILE A 142 -29.25 5.14 2.16
CA ILE A 142 -28.57 5.19 0.85
C ILE A 142 -29.47 5.66 -0.31
N LYS A 143 -30.81 5.72 -0.12
CA LYS A 143 -31.79 6.06 -1.17
C LYS A 143 -31.44 7.32 -1.96
N SER A 144 -31.02 8.40 -1.29
CA SER A 144 -30.64 9.65 -1.96
C SER A 144 -29.44 9.44 -2.88
N MET A 145 -28.38 8.78 -2.38
CA MET A 145 -27.20 8.41 -3.17
C MET A 145 -27.57 7.52 -4.36
N THR A 146 -28.48 6.56 -4.18
CA THR A 146 -28.94 5.67 -5.27
C THR A 146 -29.66 6.47 -6.36
N SER A 147 -30.47 7.47 -6.01
CA SER A 147 -31.09 8.38 -6.98
C SER A 147 -30.04 9.23 -7.72
N THR A 148 -29.10 9.84 -7.02
CA THR A 148 -28.01 10.64 -7.64
C THR A 148 -27.11 9.79 -8.53
N TYR A 149 -26.77 8.57 -8.09
CA TYR A 149 -26.02 7.60 -8.89
C TYR A 149 -26.79 7.23 -10.17
N LEU A 150 -28.07 6.86 -10.04
CA LEU A 150 -28.88 6.40 -11.18
C LEU A 150 -29.04 7.50 -12.23
N GLN A 151 -29.28 8.75 -11.81
CA GLN A 151 -29.36 9.90 -12.72
C GLN A 151 -28.01 10.15 -13.41
N SER A 152 -26.93 10.30 -12.65
CA SER A 152 -25.60 10.56 -13.23
C SER A 152 -25.08 9.42 -14.11
N ALA A 153 -25.44 8.17 -13.80
CA ALA A 153 -25.10 6.99 -14.60
C ALA A 153 -25.92 6.94 -15.89
N HIS A 154 -27.23 7.20 -15.82
CA HIS A 154 -28.09 7.30 -17.00
C HIS A 154 -27.55 8.35 -17.98
N ASP A 155 -27.29 9.57 -17.49
CA ASP A 155 -26.94 10.69 -18.36
C ASP A 155 -25.56 10.50 -19.02
N THR A 156 -24.58 9.90 -18.31
CA THR A 156 -23.29 9.54 -18.93
C THR A 156 -23.33 8.29 -19.79
N LEU A 157 -24.17 7.29 -19.50
CA LEU A 157 -24.33 6.12 -20.38
C LEU A 157 -25.05 6.50 -21.68
N VAL A 158 -26.09 7.33 -21.62
CA VAL A 158 -26.76 7.86 -22.83
C VAL A 158 -25.78 8.69 -23.66
N GLY A 159 -25.05 9.63 -23.03
CA GLY A 159 -24.01 10.40 -23.72
C GLY A 159 -22.91 9.54 -24.35
N ALA A 160 -22.45 8.50 -23.65
CA ALA A 160 -21.46 7.56 -24.18
C ALA A 160 -22.02 6.76 -25.36
N ILE A 161 -23.23 6.22 -25.26
CA ILE A 161 -23.90 5.46 -26.34
C ILE A 161 -24.14 6.34 -27.57
N SER A 162 -24.59 7.59 -27.39
CA SER A 162 -24.76 8.56 -28.49
C SER A 162 -23.44 9.00 -29.14
N SER A 163 -22.30 8.73 -28.51
CA SER A 163 -20.96 8.99 -29.08
C SER A 163 -20.35 7.80 -29.83
N LEU A 164 -21.03 6.64 -29.86
CA LEU A 164 -20.56 5.46 -30.58
C LEU A 164 -20.78 5.61 -32.09
N ASP A 165 -19.72 5.39 -32.86
CA ASP A 165 -19.69 5.36 -34.33
C ASP A 165 -20.18 4.02 -34.93
N GLY A 166 -20.53 3.05 -34.08
CA GLY A 166 -20.88 1.68 -34.46
C GLY A 166 -19.68 0.73 -34.56
N ALA A 167 -18.45 1.19 -34.28
CA ALA A 167 -17.28 0.32 -34.24
C ALA A 167 -17.27 -0.58 -32.98
N SER A 168 -16.59 -1.72 -33.09
CA SER A 168 -16.36 -2.61 -31.94
C SER A 168 -15.29 -2.03 -31.02
N GLY A 169 -15.61 -1.85 -29.74
CA GLY A 169 -14.72 -1.26 -28.73
C GLY A 169 -14.71 -2.02 -27.39
N PRO A 170 -13.71 -1.80 -26.52
CA PRO A 170 -13.60 -2.54 -25.27
C PRO A 170 -14.68 -2.08 -24.27
N LEU A 171 -15.61 -2.95 -23.90
CA LEU A 171 -16.76 -2.67 -23.00
C LEU A 171 -16.41 -1.83 -21.74
N LYS A 172 -15.19 -2.01 -21.19
CA LYS A 172 -14.69 -1.23 -20.05
C LYS A 172 -14.67 0.29 -20.26
N THR A 173 -14.55 0.80 -21.49
CA THR A 173 -14.57 2.24 -21.78
C THR A 173 -16.00 2.82 -21.72
N ILE A 174 -17.01 1.98 -21.89
CA ILE A 174 -18.44 2.35 -21.79
C ILE A 174 -18.93 2.20 -20.35
N ILE A 175 -18.44 1.22 -19.58
CA ILE A 175 -18.90 0.97 -18.21
C ILE A 175 -18.16 1.82 -17.17
N ILE A 176 -16.81 1.79 -17.16
CA ILE A 176 -16.05 2.26 -15.98
C ILE A 176 -16.09 3.80 -15.81
N PRO A 177 -15.91 4.64 -16.85
CA PRO A 177 -15.96 6.09 -16.66
C PRO A 177 -17.34 6.62 -16.23
N PRO A 178 -18.48 6.17 -16.82
CA PRO A 178 -19.82 6.51 -16.31
C PRO A 178 -20.07 6.05 -14.87
N ALA A 179 -19.66 4.81 -14.52
CA ALA A 179 -19.78 4.30 -13.16
C ALA A 179 -18.93 5.12 -12.16
N TYR A 180 -17.73 5.56 -12.56
CA TYR A 180 -16.90 6.45 -11.75
C TYR A 180 -17.54 7.82 -11.55
N ARG A 181 -18.08 8.45 -12.60
CA ARG A 181 -18.82 9.73 -12.45
C ARG A 181 -19.98 9.55 -11.49
N ALA A 182 -20.81 8.53 -11.71
CA ALA A 182 -21.99 8.27 -10.90
C ALA A 182 -21.65 8.00 -9.43
N ALA A 183 -20.59 7.24 -9.15
CA ALA A 183 -20.09 7.00 -7.80
C ALA A 183 -19.56 8.29 -7.14
N ALA A 184 -18.82 9.11 -7.88
CA ALA A 184 -18.34 10.40 -7.40
C ALA A 184 -19.49 11.37 -7.11
N HIS A 185 -20.48 11.49 -8.00
CA HIS A 185 -21.66 12.35 -7.80
C HIS A 185 -22.51 11.88 -6.61
N ALA A 186 -22.70 10.56 -6.44
CA ALA A 186 -23.42 10.00 -5.30
C ALA A 186 -22.65 10.16 -3.97
N GLY A 187 -21.31 10.19 -4.00
CA GLY A 187 -20.47 10.37 -2.83
C GLY A 187 -20.22 11.82 -2.42
N PHE A 188 -20.12 12.75 -3.39
CA PHE A 188 -19.67 14.14 -3.17
C PHE A 188 -20.73 15.20 -3.49
N GLY A 189 -21.82 14.83 -4.18
CA GLY A 189 -22.85 15.77 -4.68
C GLY A 189 -22.80 15.92 -6.21
N PRO A 190 -23.91 16.34 -6.85
CA PRO A 190 -24.02 16.40 -8.32
C PRO A 190 -23.12 17.45 -8.98
N ASP A 191 -22.65 18.45 -8.22
CA ASP A 191 -21.75 19.50 -8.69
C ASP A 191 -20.26 19.05 -8.71
N PHE A 192 -19.95 17.87 -8.16
CA PHE A 192 -18.57 17.44 -7.98
C PHE A 192 -17.85 17.22 -9.33
N PRO A 193 -16.68 17.83 -9.57
CA PRO A 193 -16.02 17.82 -10.88
C PRO A 193 -15.23 16.51 -11.16
N ALA A 194 -15.94 15.38 -11.19
CA ALA A 194 -15.39 14.03 -11.32
C ALA A 194 -14.47 13.82 -12.55
N GLU A 195 -14.74 14.49 -13.67
CA GLU A 195 -13.89 14.42 -14.87
C GLU A 195 -12.47 14.94 -14.61
N LYS A 196 -12.32 15.91 -13.69
CA LYS A 196 -11.00 16.46 -13.31
C LYS A 196 -10.21 15.45 -12.48
N THR A 197 -10.87 14.65 -11.63
CA THR A 197 -10.20 13.65 -10.77
C THR A 197 -9.90 12.34 -11.50
N TRP A 198 -10.67 11.97 -12.52
CA TRP A 198 -10.59 10.68 -13.23
C TRP A 198 -9.16 10.26 -13.64
N LYS A 199 -8.39 11.18 -14.27
CA LYS A 199 -7.01 10.90 -14.70
C LYS A 199 -6.04 10.70 -13.53
N GLY A 200 -6.25 11.42 -12.43
CA GLY A 200 -5.45 11.28 -11.21
C GLY A 200 -5.74 9.96 -10.50
N PHE A 201 -7.04 9.65 -10.35
CA PHE A 201 -7.55 8.41 -9.77
C PHE A 201 -7.04 7.18 -10.52
N THR A 202 -7.28 7.07 -11.82
CA THR A 202 -6.85 5.93 -12.65
C THR A 202 -5.34 5.72 -12.62
N THR A 203 -4.54 6.79 -12.73
CA THR A 203 -3.08 6.72 -12.63
C THR A 203 -2.61 6.13 -11.29
N PHE A 204 -3.35 6.36 -10.20
CA PHE A 204 -3.06 5.79 -8.88
C PHE A 204 -3.55 4.34 -8.76
N ASP A 205 -4.80 4.08 -9.17
CA ASP A 205 -5.48 2.78 -9.09
C ASP A 205 -4.74 1.67 -9.87
N GLU A 206 -4.22 2.00 -11.07
CA GLU A 206 -3.33 1.13 -11.87
C GLU A 206 -2.16 0.54 -11.07
N SER A 207 -1.72 1.20 -10.00
CA SER A 207 -0.62 0.75 -9.12
C SER A 207 -1.04 0.43 -7.69
N PHE A 208 -2.32 0.58 -7.33
CA PHE A 208 -2.79 0.42 -5.94
C PHE A 208 -2.48 -0.96 -5.35
N HIS A 209 -2.65 -2.02 -6.15
CA HIS A 209 -2.33 -3.39 -5.74
C HIS A 209 -0.83 -3.58 -5.42
N MET A 210 0.07 -2.97 -6.21
CA MET A 210 1.51 -2.96 -5.94
C MET A 210 1.88 -2.13 -4.71
N ILE A 211 1.22 -0.98 -4.50
CA ILE A 211 1.44 -0.12 -3.34
C ILE A 211 1.02 -0.87 -2.06
N ASN A 212 -0.16 -1.51 -2.04
CA ASN A 212 -0.65 -2.34 -0.93
C ASN A 212 0.23 -3.58 -0.68
N ALA A 213 0.83 -4.16 -1.72
CA ALA A 213 1.85 -5.22 -1.58
C ALA A 213 3.15 -4.75 -0.90
N GLY A 214 3.30 -3.45 -0.63
CA GLY A 214 4.43 -2.87 0.09
C GLY A 214 5.64 -2.56 -0.78
N LEU A 215 5.46 -2.40 -2.10
CA LEU A 215 6.57 -2.01 -2.99
C LEU A 215 7.12 -0.62 -2.59
N PRO A 216 8.44 -0.37 -2.69
CA PRO A 216 9.04 0.89 -2.22
C PRO A 216 8.41 2.16 -2.83
N ARG A 217 8.01 3.11 -1.97
CA ARG A 217 7.28 4.35 -2.32
C ARG A 217 7.92 5.16 -3.46
N PHE A 218 9.24 5.09 -3.63
CA PHE A 218 9.95 5.81 -4.70
C PHE A 218 9.62 5.30 -6.12
N LEU A 219 9.15 4.06 -6.27
CA LEU A 219 8.72 3.51 -7.57
C LEU A 219 7.43 4.18 -8.08
N PHE A 220 6.60 4.70 -7.18
CA PHE A 220 5.25 5.20 -7.49
C PHE A 220 5.13 6.72 -7.39
N ARG A 221 6.23 7.47 -7.52
CA ARG A 221 6.23 8.94 -7.41
C ARG A 221 5.21 9.63 -8.32
N LYS A 222 5.00 9.11 -9.54
CA LYS A 222 3.98 9.60 -10.49
C LYS A 222 2.56 9.40 -9.92
N GLN A 223 2.31 8.23 -9.34
CA GLN A 223 1.01 7.80 -8.83
C GLN A 223 0.63 8.50 -7.52
N PHE A 224 1.57 8.66 -6.58
CA PHE A 224 1.35 9.48 -5.40
C PHE A 224 1.08 10.95 -5.78
N LYS A 225 1.82 11.53 -6.73
CA LYS A 225 1.54 12.88 -7.24
C LYS A 225 0.19 12.99 -7.95
N ALA A 226 -0.26 11.91 -8.61
CA ALA A 226 -1.58 11.85 -9.23
C ALA A 226 -2.71 11.81 -8.17
N TRP A 227 -2.49 11.12 -7.06
CA TRP A 227 -3.40 11.10 -5.89
C TRP A 227 -3.41 12.42 -5.11
N GLU A 228 -2.25 13.07 -4.96
CA GLU A 228 -2.14 14.44 -4.43
C GLU A 228 -3.01 15.40 -5.27
N GLY A 229 -2.96 15.30 -6.60
CA GLY A 229 -3.82 16.08 -7.51
C GLY A 229 -5.32 15.80 -7.39
N VAL A 230 -5.74 14.57 -7.08
CA VAL A 230 -7.15 14.28 -6.73
C VAL A 230 -7.53 14.96 -5.41
N THR A 231 -6.62 14.93 -4.44
CA THR A 231 -6.79 15.58 -3.13
C THR A 231 -6.86 17.11 -3.25
N ASP A 232 -6.08 17.72 -4.14
CA ASP A 232 -6.15 19.14 -4.50
C ASP A 232 -7.56 19.53 -4.99
N ILE A 233 -8.14 18.73 -5.89
CA ILE A 233 -9.46 19.00 -6.46
C ILE A 233 -10.57 18.85 -5.41
N ILE A 234 -10.52 17.81 -4.58
CA ILE A 234 -11.49 17.61 -3.48
C ILE A 234 -11.39 18.76 -2.47
N GLN A 235 -10.18 19.20 -2.12
CA GLN A 235 -9.98 20.32 -1.21
C GLN A 235 -10.49 21.65 -1.80
N ALA A 236 -10.29 21.89 -3.10
CA ALA A 236 -10.82 23.08 -3.77
C ALA A 236 -12.36 23.10 -3.77
N TYR A 237 -13.00 21.97 -4.09
CA TYR A 237 -14.46 21.82 -4.07
C TYR A 237 -15.05 22.06 -2.66
N LEU A 238 -14.38 21.60 -1.61
CA LEU A 238 -14.79 21.84 -0.22
C LEU A 238 -14.60 23.30 0.24
N GLU A 239 -13.64 24.02 -0.32
CA GLU A 239 -13.46 25.46 -0.06
C GLU A 239 -14.45 26.32 -0.86
N GLU A 240 -14.86 25.87 -2.05
CA GLU A 240 -15.92 26.46 -2.87
C GLU A 240 -17.30 26.31 -2.21
N LYS A 241 -17.61 25.12 -1.66
CA LYS A 241 -18.88 24.81 -0.99
C LYS A 241 -18.90 25.08 0.53
N LYS A 242 -17.93 25.82 1.07
CA LYS A 242 -17.79 26.02 2.54
C LYS A 242 -18.95 26.78 3.20
N ASP A 243 -19.63 27.64 2.44
CA ASP A 243 -20.78 28.42 2.90
C ASP A 243 -22.11 27.66 2.68
N GLU A 244 -22.06 26.53 1.96
CA GLU A 244 -23.16 25.62 1.61
C GLU A 244 -23.02 24.25 2.33
N VAL A 245 -22.28 24.18 3.45
CA VAL A 245 -21.92 22.91 4.13
C VAL A 245 -23.12 22.03 4.52
N HIS A 246 -24.28 22.63 4.76
CA HIS A 246 -25.52 21.90 5.05
C HIS A 246 -26.10 21.16 3.83
N GLU A 247 -25.73 21.55 2.61
CA GLU A 247 -26.16 20.92 1.35
C GLU A 247 -25.15 19.88 0.82
N LEU A 248 -23.97 19.79 1.43
CA LEU A 248 -22.98 18.75 1.13
C LEU A 248 -23.50 17.35 1.44
N SER A 249 -22.96 16.35 0.74
CA SER A 249 -23.32 14.95 0.97
C SER A 249 -23.02 14.49 2.42
N PRO A 250 -23.74 13.49 2.95
CA PRO A 250 -23.47 12.96 4.29
C PRO A 250 -22.02 12.45 4.48
N PHE A 251 -21.38 11.97 3.39
CA PHE A 251 -19.97 11.57 3.39
C PHE A 251 -19.03 12.76 3.63
N LEU A 252 -19.32 13.91 3.00
CA LEU A 252 -18.52 15.12 3.17
C LEU A 252 -18.79 15.78 4.52
N GLN A 253 -20.03 15.76 5.02
CA GLN A 253 -20.36 16.20 6.38
C GLN A 253 -19.58 15.38 7.42
N ALA A 254 -19.62 14.05 7.37
CA ALA A 254 -18.85 13.20 8.28
C ALA A 254 -17.33 13.44 8.21
N ALA A 255 -16.78 13.77 7.04
CA ALA A 255 -15.37 14.12 6.88
C ALA A 255 -15.02 15.50 7.45
N LEU A 256 -15.94 16.47 7.35
CA LEU A 256 -15.80 17.80 7.95
C LEU A 256 -15.94 17.77 9.49
N ASP A 257 -16.80 16.90 10.03
CA ASP A 257 -16.88 16.66 11.47
C ASP A 257 -15.56 16.07 12.01
N GLY A 258 -14.93 15.17 11.25
CA GLY A 258 -13.57 14.69 11.56
C GLY A 258 -12.51 15.80 11.58
N ARG A 259 -12.62 16.78 10.68
CA ARG A 259 -11.77 18.00 10.69
C ARG A 259 -12.00 18.84 11.96
N GLN A 260 -13.25 18.97 12.42
CA GLN A 260 -13.57 19.63 13.69
C GLN A 260 -13.03 18.85 14.90
N ALA A 261 -13.02 17.51 14.83
CA ALA A 261 -12.39 16.62 15.81
C ALA A 261 -10.84 16.60 15.74
N GLY A 262 -10.22 17.52 15.00
CA GLY A 262 -8.77 17.74 14.98
C GLY A 262 -8.01 17.03 13.85
N TRP A 263 -8.69 16.44 12.86
CA TRP A 263 -8.01 15.88 11.70
C TRP A 263 -7.45 16.98 10.78
N ALA A 264 -6.12 17.03 10.65
CA ALA A 264 -5.44 18.01 9.82
C ALA A 264 -5.64 17.75 8.32
N CYS A 265 -5.89 18.81 7.54
CA CYS A 265 -6.21 18.70 6.10
C CYS A 265 -5.08 18.08 5.27
N ARG A 266 -3.80 18.25 5.67
CA ARG A 266 -2.62 17.61 5.07
C ARG A 266 -1.52 17.44 6.12
N PHE A 267 -0.79 16.32 6.05
CA PHE A 267 0.59 16.11 6.52
C PHE A 267 1.12 16.98 7.66
N ALA A 268 0.41 17.03 8.80
CA ALA A 268 0.81 17.79 9.97
C ALA A 268 1.87 17.07 10.84
N VAL A 269 2.94 16.57 10.21
CA VAL A 269 4.29 16.31 10.75
C VAL A 269 5.16 15.70 9.62
N PRO A 270 6.44 16.10 9.47
CA PRO A 270 7.37 15.38 8.61
C PRO A 270 7.74 14.02 9.24
N GLN A 271 7.40 12.93 8.55
CA GLN A 271 7.90 11.59 8.89
C GLN A 271 9.44 11.60 8.86
N PRO A 272 10.14 11.24 9.95
CA PRO A 272 11.60 11.30 9.99
C PRO A 272 12.20 10.26 9.06
N SER A 273 12.98 10.71 8.08
CA SER A 273 13.65 9.83 7.13
C SER A 273 14.63 8.89 7.83
N ASN A 274 14.59 7.61 7.43
CA ASN A 274 15.61 6.60 7.76
C ASN A 274 16.04 6.49 9.23
N ARG A 275 15.13 6.14 10.14
CA ARG A 275 15.56 5.36 11.33
C ARG A 275 15.86 3.92 10.91
N ILE A 276 17.08 3.72 10.43
CA ILE A 276 17.72 2.40 10.42
C ILE A 276 17.73 1.91 11.87
N LEU A 277 17.09 0.76 12.13
CA LEU A 277 17.08 0.13 13.44
C LEU A 277 18.42 -0.54 13.74
N THR A 278 19.41 0.27 14.11
CA THR A 278 20.66 -0.18 14.71
C THR A 278 20.37 -0.72 16.11
N VAL A 279 19.96 -1.99 16.20
CA VAL A 279 19.83 -2.70 17.47
C VAL A 279 21.22 -3.11 17.94
N ALA A 280 21.87 -2.21 18.69
CA ALA A 280 23.12 -2.45 19.39
C ALA A 280 23.11 -1.67 20.72
N GLY A 281 23.58 -2.30 21.80
CA GLY A 281 23.60 -1.69 23.13
C GLY A 281 22.33 -1.90 23.94
N LEU A 282 22.17 -3.09 24.53
CA LEU A 282 21.45 -3.26 25.80
C LEU A 282 22.32 -4.11 26.74
N LEU A 283 23.44 -3.50 27.11
CA LEU A 283 24.31 -3.82 28.23
C LEU A 283 24.68 -2.47 28.86
N ASP A 284 24.98 -2.50 30.16
CA ASP A 284 25.10 -1.35 31.08
C ASP A 284 23.77 -0.58 31.33
N GLY A 285 23.40 -0.27 32.58
CA GLY A 285 24.02 -0.71 33.83
C GLY A 285 23.65 0.11 35.07
N THR A 286 22.46 -0.11 35.65
CA THR A 286 22.09 0.22 37.04
C THR A 286 21.00 -0.73 37.54
#